data_AF-A0A496WMG9-F1
#
_entry.id   AF-A0A496WMG9-F1
#
_cell.length_a   1.000
_cell.length_b   1.000
_cell.length_c   1.000
_cell.angle_alpha   90.00
_cell.angle_beta   90.00
_cell.angle_gamma   90.00
#
_symmetry.space_group_name_H-M   'P 1'
#
loop_
_entity.id
_entity.type
_entity.pdbx_description
1 polymer ?
#
loop_
_entity_poly.entity_id
_entity_poly.type
_entity_poly.pdbx_seq_one_letter_code
_entity_poly.pdbx_strand_id
1 'polypeptide(L)'
;MTTKSERVTILTSPDFKAFLTLEAKKEGVSVSELIRVRCESPAAINDEEKILLAQLTKELQVATKRANASLDKGMKKAESVLRQIKKRKANA
;
A
#
# COMPACT_ATOMS: atom_id res chain seq x y z
N MET A 1 -37.29 4.99 18.85
CA MET A 1 -36.34 4.05 18.19
C MET A 1 -35.52 4.87 17.21
N THR A 2 -34.31 5.29 17.58
CA THR A 2 -33.42 6.01 16.66
C THR A 2 -32.76 5.00 15.73
N THR A 3 -33.22 4.94 14.47
CA THR A 3 -32.57 4.13 13.43
C THR A 3 -31.19 4.69 13.14
N LYS A 4 -30.13 3.87 13.29
CA LYS A 4 -28.73 4.26 13.03
C LYS A 4 -28.44 4.59 11.55
N SER A 5 -29.39 4.36 10.64
CA SER A 5 -29.21 4.54 9.21
C SER A 5 -30.53 4.85 8.51
N GLU A 6 -30.48 5.71 7.51
CA GLU A 6 -31.61 6.01 6.60
C GLU A 6 -31.35 5.44 5.20
N ARG A 7 -32.42 5.10 4.47
CA ARG A 7 -32.32 4.55 3.12
C ARG A 7 -32.34 5.68 2.10
N VAL A 8 -31.33 5.71 1.24
CA VAL A 8 -31.26 6.58 0.06
C VAL A 8 -31.43 5.73 -1.19
N THR A 9 -32.31 6.16 -2.10
CA THR A 9 -32.46 5.56 -3.43
C THR A 9 -31.96 6.56 -4.46
N ILE A 10 -30.99 6.13 -5.28
CA ILE A 10 -30.38 6.97 -6.31
C ILE A 10 -30.59 6.28 -7.66
N LEU A 11 -31.09 7.02 -8.64
CA LEU A 11 -31.15 6.56 -10.02
C LEU A 11 -29.80 6.83 -10.69
N THR A 12 -29.21 5.78 -11.25
CA THR A 12 -27.89 5.83 -11.90
C THR A 12 -27.92 5.07 -13.22
N SER A 13 -26.88 5.22 -14.04
CA SER A 13 -26.74 4.40 -15.24
C SER A 13 -26.38 2.95 -14.87
N PRO A 14 -26.72 1.96 -15.72
CA PRO A 14 -26.32 0.57 -15.52
C PRO A 14 -24.80 0.41 -15.34
N ASP A 15 -24.03 1.14 -16.15
CA ASP A 15 -22.57 1.11 -16.10
C ASP A 15 -22.02 1.63 -14.77
N PHE A 16 -22.62 2.69 -14.24
CA PHE A 16 -22.20 3.25 -12.96
C PHE A 16 -22.51 2.30 -11.80
N LYS A 17 -23.64 1.59 -11.85
CA LYS A 17 -23.96 0.53 -10.87
C LYS A 17 -22.96 -0.63 -10.94
N ALA A 18 -22.57 -1.05 -12.15
CA ALA A 18 -21.58 -2.10 -12.34
C ALA A 18 -20.21 -1.68 -11.79
N PHE A 19 -19.81 -0.43 -12.07
CA PHE A 19 -18.59 0.17 -11.53
C PHE A 19 -18.56 0.14 -9.99
N LEU A 20 -19.60 0.66 -9.32
CA LEU A 20 -19.67 0.66 -7.85
C LEU A 20 -19.60 -0.74 -7.26
N THR A 21 -20.25 -1.71 -7.91
CA THR A 21 -20.22 -3.11 -7.48
C THR A 21 -18.81 -3.70 -7.57
N LEU A 22 -18.09 -3.37 -8.64
CA LEU A 22 -16.71 -3.81 -8.86
C LEU A 22 -15.73 -3.19 -7.87
N GLU A 23 -15.83 -1.88 -7.62
CA GLU A 23 -14.99 -1.18 -6.63
C GLU A 23 -15.25 -1.70 -5.19
N ALA A 24 -16.51 -1.88 -4.81
CA ALA A 24 -16.87 -2.49 -3.53
C ALA A 24 -16.26 -3.89 -3.36
N LYS A 25 -16.29 -4.70 -4.43
CA LYS A 25 -15.67 -6.04 -4.43
C LYS A 25 -14.15 -5.98 -4.29
N LYS A 26 -13.47 -5.03 -4.93
CA LYS A 26 -12.01 -4.84 -4.80
C LYS A 26 -11.60 -4.51 -3.37
N GLU A 27 -12.37 -3.66 -2.71
CA GLU A 27 -12.12 -3.23 -1.32
C GLU A 27 -12.68 -4.22 -0.27
N GLY A 28 -13.43 -5.25 -0.70
CA GLY A 28 -14.01 -6.25 0.20
C GLY A 28 -15.14 -5.71 1.08
N VAL A 29 -15.77 -4.61 0.69
CA VAL A 29 -16.82 -3.91 1.45
C VAL A 29 -18.15 -3.89 0.69
N SER A 30 -19.23 -3.45 1.35
CA SER A 30 -20.51 -3.24 0.68
C SER A 30 -20.51 -1.94 -0.13
N VAL A 31 -21.38 -1.84 -1.14
CA VAL A 31 -21.53 -0.59 -1.94
C VAL A 31 -21.96 0.59 -1.05
N SER A 32 -22.82 0.37 -0.06
CA SER A 32 -23.23 1.43 0.86
C SER A 32 -22.09 1.89 1.75
N GLU A 33 -21.23 0.98 2.19
CA GLU A 33 -20.03 1.32 2.97
C GLU A 33 -19.00 2.06 2.11
N LEU A 34 -18.78 1.60 0.88
CA LEU A 34 -17.91 2.25 -0.10
C LEU A 34 -18.31 3.73 -0.31
N ILE A 35 -19.61 3.97 -0.48
CA ILE A 35 -20.19 5.31 -0.67
C ILE A 35 -20.03 6.13 0.62
N ARG A 36 -20.35 5.58 1.79
CA ARG A 36 -20.18 6.29 3.07
C ARG A 36 -18.73 6.68 3.30
N VAL A 37 -17.79 5.76 3.17
CA VAL A 37 -16.36 6.06 3.34
C VAL A 37 -15.93 7.19 2.41
N ARG A 38 -16.32 7.14 1.12
CA ARG A 38 -15.96 8.18 0.15
C ARG A 38 -16.67 9.53 0.36
N CYS A 39 -17.88 9.55 0.93
CA CYS A 39 -18.67 10.76 1.12
C CYS A 39 -18.56 11.38 2.53
N GLU A 40 -18.38 10.55 3.56
CA GLU A 40 -18.19 10.95 4.98
C GLU A 40 -16.72 11.18 5.30
N SER A 41 -15.81 10.54 4.57
CA SER A 41 -14.42 10.98 4.46
C SER A 41 -14.20 11.63 3.10
N PRO A 42 -14.71 12.87 2.89
CA PRO A 42 -14.09 13.75 1.92
C PRO A 42 -12.76 14.15 2.56
N ALA A 43 -11.83 13.20 2.69
CA ALA A 43 -10.44 13.55 2.77
C ALA A 43 -10.22 14.28 1.45
N ALA A 44 -10.32 15.60 1.58
CA ALA A 44 -9.80 16.55 0.67
C ALA A 44 -8.51 15.94 0.16
N ILE A 45 -8.56 15.46 -1.06
CA ILE A 45 -7.41 15.55 -1.91
C ILE A 45 -7.20 17.06 -2.13
N ASN A 46 -6.83 17.75 -1.05
CA ASN A 46 -6.17 19.02 -1.10
C ASN A 46 -4.83 18.68 -1.73
N ASP A 47 -4.44 19.41 -2.78
CA ASP A 47 -3.23 19.08 -3.54
C ASP A 47 -1.98 18.98 -2.63
N GLU A 48 -2.02 19.66 -1.47
CA GLU A 48 -1.04 19.55 -0.39
C GLU A 48 -0.87 18.13 0.18
N GLU A 49 -1.97 17.40 0.45
CA GLU A 49 -1.88 16.02 0.96
C GLU A 49 -1.32 15.05 -0.09
N LYS A 50 -1.70 15.24 -1.36
CA LYS A 50 -1.11 14.50 -2.48
C LYS A 50 0.40 14.74 -2.61
N ILE A 51 0.81 16.00 -2.50
CA ILE A 51 2.23 16.39 -2.56
C ILE A 51 2.98 15.76 -1.39
N LEU A 52 2.44 15.83 -0.17
CA LEU A 52 3.02 15.21 1.01
C LEU A 52 3.13 13.68 0.86
N LEU A 53 2.07 13.02 0.37
CA LEU A 53 2.07 11.58 0.13
C LEU A 53 3.13 11.17 -0.91
N ALA A 54 3.28 11.96 -1.97
CA ALA A 54 4.29 11.73 -3.00
C ALA A 54 5.72 11.90 -2.45
N GLN A 55 5.95 12.90 -1.59
CA GLN A 55 7.23 13.11 -0.91
C GLN A 55 7.56 11.94 0.02
N LEU A 56 6.64 11.54 0.89
CA LEU A 56 6.82 10.41 1.80
C LEU A 56 7.09 9.11 1.03
N THR A 57 6.37 8.87 -0.06
CA THR A 57 6.59 7.70 -0.92
C THR A 57 7.99 7.71 -1.54
N LYS A 58 8.47 8.87 -1.98
CA LYS A 58 9.81 9.01 -2.55
C LYS A 58 10.89 8.76 -1.50
N GLU A 59 10.74 9.31 -0.30
CA GLU A 59 11.67 9.07 0.81
C GLU A 59 11.72 7.59 1.20
N LEU A 60 10.55 6.93 1.29
CA LEU A 60 10.45 5.51 1.57
C LEU A 60 11.17 4.66 0.52
N GLN A 61 11.00 4.99 -0.76
CA GLN A 61 11.71 4.31 -1.86
C GLN A 61 13.23 4.46 -1.75
N VAL A 62 13.72 5.65 -1.42
CA VAL A 62 15.16 5.91 -1.22
C VAL A 62 15.69 5.12 -0.03
N ALA A 63 15.00 5.16 1.11
CA ALA A 63 15.36 4.41 2.30
C ALA A 63 15.40 2.90 2.02
N THR A 64 14.40 2.37 1.30
CA THR A 64 14.32 0.96 0.92
C THR A 64 15.48 0.55 0.02
N LYS A 65 15.81 1.36 -1.00
CA LYS A 65 16.97 1.11 -1.87
C LYS A 65 18.28 1.06 -1.09
N ARG A 66 18.46 1.99 -0.13
CA ARG A 66 19.65 2.03 0.73
C ARG A 66 19.75 0.82 1.66
N ALA A 67 18.62 0.38 2.23
CA ALA A 67 18.54 -0.80 3.07
C ALA A 67 18.92 -2.06 2.27
N ASN A 68 18.33 -2.25 1.09
CA ASN A 68 18.64 -3.38 0.20
C ASN A 68 20.12 -3.39 -0.22
N ALA A 69 20.68 -2.25 -0.60
CA ALA A 69 22.09 -2.17 -0.97
C ALA A 69 23.03 -2.51 0.21
N SER A 70 22.65 -2.12 1.42
CA SER A 70 23.40 -2.43 2.64
C SER A 70 23.33 -3.91 2.98
N LEU A 71 22.15 -4.52 2.83
CA LEU A 71 21.92 -5.95 3.02
C LEU A 71 22.74 -6.78 2.03
N ASP A 72 22.67 -6.45 0.73
CA ASP A 72 23.44 -7.13 -0.32
C ASP A 72 24.95 -7.07 -0.05
N LYS A 73 25.45 -5.91 0.41
CA LYS A 73 26.85 -5.75 0.78
C LYS A 73 27.21 -6.60 1.99
N GLY A 74 26.32 -6.69 2.98
CA GLY A 74 26.47 -7.56 4.15
C GLY A 74 26.54 -9.04 3.76
N MET A 75 25.62 -9.49 2.92
CA MET A 75 25.57 -10.87 2.42
C MET A 75 26.83 -11.25 1.65
N LYS A 76 27.28 -10.40 0.71
CA LYS A 76 28.53 -10.63 -0.03
C LYS A 76 29.76 -10.72 0.89
N LYS A 77 29.82 -9.90 1.94
CA LYS A 77 30.89 -9.97 2.94
C LYS A 77 30.83 -11.28 3.73
N ALA A 78 29.64 -11.68 4.19
CA ALA A 78 29.44 -12.93 4.93
C ALA A 78 29.84 -14.15 4.07
N GLU A 79 29.44 -14.18 2.80
CA GLU A 79 29.83 -15.23 1.85
C GLU A 79 31.36 -15.28 1.61
N SER A 80 32.00 -14.12 1.48
CA SER A 80 33.46 -14.03 1.32
C SER A 80 34.18 -14.62 2.53
N VAL A 81 33.75 -14.27 3.75
CA VAL A 81 34.30 -14.82 5.00
C VAL A 81 34.06 -16.32 5.08
N LEU A 82 32.86 -16.81 4.76
CA LEU A 82 32.57 -18.25 4.70
C LEU A 82 33.49 -18.99 3.71
N ARG A 83 33.73 -18.41 2.52
CA ARG A 83 34.67 -18.98 1.54
C ARG A 83 36.10 -19.02 2.07
N GLN A 84 36.56 -17.98 2.75
CA GLN A 84 37.89 -17.95 3.37
C GLN A 84 38.03 -19.02 4.47
N ILE A 85 37.03 -19.17 5.34
CA ILE A 85 37.01 -20.20 6.38
C ILE A 85 37.08 -21.60 5.75
N LYS A 86 36.29 -21.87 4.72
CA LYS A 86 36.31 -23.16 3.99
C LYS A 86 37.68 -23.44 3.37
N LYS A 87 38.30 -22.45 2.71
CA LYS A 87 39.65 -22.59 2.13
C LYS A 87 40.70 -22.89 3.19
N ARG A 88 40.65 -22.21 4.34
CA ARG A 88 41.58 -22.46 5.45
C ARG A 88 41.43 -23.87 6.01
N LYS A 89 40.21 -24.38 6.12
CA LYS A 89 39.95 -25.76 6.57
C LYS A 89 40.38 -26.84 5.56
N ALA A 90 40.44 -26.54 4.26
CA ALA A 90 40.86 -27.49 3.24
C ALA A 90 42.40 -27.55 3.07
N ASN A 91 43.10 -26.51 3.52
CA ASN A 91 44.56 -26.40 3.45
C ASN A 91 45.26 -26.72 4.79
N ALA A 92 44.49 -27.14 5.80
CA ALA A 92 44.95 -27.59 7.11
C ALA A 92 44.68 -29.09 7.23
#